data_AF-A0A2Z6MI43-F1
#
_entry.id   AF-A0A2Z6MI43-F1
#
_cell.length_a   1.000
_cell.length_b   1.000
_cell.length_c   1.000
_cell.angle_alpha   90.00
_cell.angle_beta   90.00
_cell.angle_gamma   90.00
#
_symmetry.space_group_name_H-M   'P 1'
#
loop_
_entity.id
_entity.type
_entity.pdbx_description
1 polymer ?
#
loop_
_entity_poly.entity_id
_entity_poly.type
_entity_poly.pdbx_seq_one_letter_code
_entity_poly.pdbx_strand_id
1 'polypeptide(L)' 'MAYLVFFVMEAERNGIPIGPKAASDWFYSYPMGFKKLLVYIKEKYNNPLIYVMENGKCNNP' A
#
# COMPACT_ATOMS: atom_id res chain seq x y z
N MET A 1 17.90 3.34 12.29
CA MET A 1 16.91 2.25 12.41
C MET A 1 15.54 2.91 12.26
N ALA A 2 14.93 2.86 11.07
CA ALA A 2 13.62 3.49 10.85
C ALA A 2 12.54 2.43 11.08
N TYR A 3 11.67 2.72 12.04
CA TYR A 3 10.55 1.86 12.38
C TYR A 3 9.48 1.89 11.29
N LEU A 4 8.88 0.72 11.11
CA LEU A 4 7.68 0.40 10.33
C LEU A 4 6.75 1.60 10.10
N VAL A 5 6.57 1.99 8.83
CA VAL A 5 5.53 2.94 8.44
C VAL A 5 4.29 2.14 8.06
N PHE A 6 3.33 2.05 8.98
CA PHE A 6 1.97 1.68 8.62
C PHE A 6 1.37 2.83 7.81
N PHE A 7 1.19 2.63 6.51
CA PHE A 7 0.47 3.59 5.67
C PHE A 7 -1.03 3.32 5.78
N VAL A 8 -1.74 4.19 6.51
CA VAL A 8 -3.20 4.29 6.41
C VAL A 8 -3.49 5.07 5.13
N MET A 9 -4.01 4.38 4.11
CA MET A 9 -4.50 5.00 2.88
C MET A 9 -6.03 5.07 2.96
N GLU A 10 -6.60 6.18 2.51
CA GLU A 10 -8.05 6.27 2.31
C GLU A 10 -8.48 5.19 1.30
N ALA A 11 -9.36 4.31 1.75
CA ALA A 11 -9.78 3.10 1.03
C ALA A 11 -10.82 3.36 -0.07
N GLU A 12 -11.34 4.58 -0.12
CA GLU A 12 -12.40 4.99 -1.01
C GLU A 12 -12.00 6.26 -1.76
N ARG A 13 -12.46 6.36 -3.00
CA ARG A 13 -12.33 7.58 -3.80
C ARG A 13 -13.72 7.95 -4.27
N ASN A 14 -14.21 9.09 -3.81
CA ASN A 14 -15.57 9.57 -4.11
C ASN A 14 -16.66 8.56 -3.71
N GLY A 15 -16.49 7.86 -2.57
CA GLY A 15 -17.42 6.83 -2.09
C GLY A 15 -17.36 5.50 -2.85
N ILE A 16 -16.39 5.33 -3.76
CA ILE A 16 -16.17 4.08 -4.49
C ILE A 16 -14.88 3.43 -3.96
N PRO A 17 -14.91 2.16 -3.50
CA PRO A 17 -13.71 1.44 -3.09
C PRO A 17 -12.64 1.44 -4.18
N ILE A 18 -11.40 1.74 -3.80
CA ILE A 18 -10.28 1.86 -4.76
C ILE A 18 -9.84 0.50 -5.35
N GLY A 19 -10.31 -0.60 -4.78
CA GLY A 19 -10.00 -1.95 -5.21
C GLY A 19 -10.80 -2.99 -4.42
N PRO A 20 -10.53 -4.29 -4.65
CA PRO A 20 -11.19 -5.36 -3.92
C PRO A 20 -10.87 -5.29 -2.43
N LYS A 21 -11.90 -5.45 -1.59
CA LYS A 21 -11.78 -5.62 -0.15
C LYS A 21 -11.11 -6.95 0.15
N ALA A 22 -10.13 -6.95 1.05
CA ALA A 22 -9.53 -8.16 1.60
C ALA A 22 -10.31 -8.59 2.87
N ALA A 23 -9.69 -9.37 3.76
CA ALA A 23 -10.39 -9.89 4.94
C ALA A 23 -10.71 -8.86 6.04
N SER A 24 -10.22 -7.61 5.94
CA SER A 24 -10.50 -6.58 6.94
C SER A 24 -11.12 -5.34 6.31
N ASP A 25 -11.97 -4.65 7.08
CA ASP A 25 -12.76 -3.50 6.62
C ASP A 25 -11.93 -2.32 6.13
N TRP A 26 -10.69 -2.21 6.60
CA TRP A 26 -9.75 -1.16 6.25
C TRP A 26 -8.71 -1.60 5.20
N PHE A 27 -8.74 -2.86 4.77
CA PHE A 27 -7.69 -3.42 3.91
C PHE A 27 -8.21 -3.68 2.49
N TYR A 28 -7.76 -2.87 1.53
CA TYR A 28 -8.15 -2.94 0.12
C TYR A 28 -6.92 -3.15 -0.75
N SER A 29 -7.04 -4.03 -1.75
CA SER A 29 -5.95 -4.33 -2.67
C SER A 29 -5.86 -3.25 -3.75
N TYR A 30 -4.76 -2.49 -3.76
CA TYR A 30 -4.49 -1.48 -4.78
C TYR A 30 -3.01 -1.45 -5.22
N PRO A 31 -2.56 -2.43 -6.01
CA PRO A 31 -1.15 -2.55 -6.43
C PRO A 31 -0.61 -1.31 -7.15
N MET A 32 -1.49 -0.58 -7.86
CA MET A 32 -1.12 0.64 -8.57
C MET A 32 -0.72 1.77 -7.61
N GLY A 33 -1.32 1.85 -6.43
CA GLY A 33 -0.94 2.81 -5.39
C GLY A 33 0.46 2.51 -4.85
N PHE A 34 0.75 1.23 -4.60
CA PHE A 34 2.07 0.80 -4.15
C PHE A 34 3.17 1.12 -5.16
N LYS A 35 2.93 0.89 -6.46
CA LYS A 35 3.86 1.31 -7.53
C LYS A 35 4.11 2.82 -7.52
N LYS A 36 3.05 3.63 -7.40
CA LYS A 36 3.17 5.10 -7.34
C LYS A 36 4.00 5.54 -6.14
N LEU A 37 3.83 4.90 -4.99
CA LEU A 37 4.65 5.14 -3.81
C LEU A 37 6.14 4.83 -4.07
N LEU A 38 6.45 3.68 -4.66
CA LEU A 38 7.83 3.31 -5.00
C LEU A 38 8.48 4.30 -5.98
N VAL A 39 7.73 4.76 -7.00
CA VAL A 39 8.21 5.79 -7.94
C VAL A 39 8.47 7.11 -7.20
N TYR A 40 7.54 7.54 -6.35
CA TYR A 40 7.72 8.74 -5.54
C TYR A 40 8.98 8.64 -4.65
N ILE A 41 9.18 7.51 -3.96
CA ILE A 41 10.35 7.31 -3.11
C ILE A 41 11.63 7.39 -3.96
N LYS A 42 11.62 6.73 -5.12
CA LYS A 42 12.74 6.76 -6.06
C LYS A 42 13.10 8.19 -6.48
N GLU A 43 12.12 8.97 -6.90
CA GLU A 43 12.33 10.34 -7.39
C GLU A 43 12.70 11.31 -6.27
N LYS A 44 12.09 11.17 -5.09
CA LYS A 44 12.26 12.10 -3.97
C LYS A 44 13.53 11.85 -3.15
N TYR A 45 13.95 10.59 -3.02
CA TYR A 45 15.02 10.17 -2.10
C TYR A 45 16.23 9.55 -2.81
N ASN A 46 16.45 9.90 -4.08
CA ASN A 46 17.61 9.46 -4.86
C ASN A 46 17.73 7.94 -4.99
N ASN A 47 16.60 7.28 -5.28
CA ASN A 47 16.53 5.84 -5.56
C ASN A 47 17.26 4.95 -4.52
N PRO A 48 16.86 5.00 -3.24
CA PRO A 48 17.47 4.16 -2.22
C PRO A 48 17.11 2.69 -2.44
N LEU A 49 17.88 1.77 -1.85
CA LEU A 49 17.51 0.36 -1.80
C LEU A 49 16.29 0.18 -0.88
N ILE A 50 15.21 -0.39 -1.41
CA ILE A 50 13.93 -0.58 -0.70
C ILE A 50 13.71 -2.08 -0.47
N TYR A 51 13.43 -2.45 0.78
CA TYR A 51 13.00 -3.79 1.16
C TYR A 51 11.54 -3.77 1.57
N VAL A 52 10.73 -4.65 0.97
CA VAL A 52 9.34 -4.86 1.36
C VAL A 52 9.33 -5.96 2.41
N MET A 53 9.24 -5.56 3.68
CA MET A 53 9.27 -6.51 4.80
C MET A 53 7.95 -7.26 4.97
N GLU A 54 6.83 -6.68 4.51
CA GLU A 54 5.50 -7.25 4.64
C GLU A 54 4.71 -7.09 3.33
N ASN A 55 4.10 -8.19 2.88
CA ASN A 55 3.11 -8.19 1.81
C ASN A 55 2.10 -9.31 2.08
N GLY A 56 0.86 -8.95 2.42
CA GLY A 56 -0.18 -9.89 2.79
C GLY A 56 -1.42 -9.74 1.94
N LYS A 57 -2.02 -10.87 1.57
CA LYS A 57 -3.41 -10.95 1.11
C LYS A 57 -4.11 -11.97 1.99
N CYS A 58 -5.05 -11.52 2.81
CA CYS A 58 -5.89 -12.43 3.56
C CYS A 58 -7.03 -12.90 2.65
N ASN A 59 -7.03 -14.18 2.30
CA ASN A 59 -8.11 -14.82 1.57
C ASN A 59 -9.04 -15.44 2.62
N ASN A 60 -10.31 -15.06 2.66
CA ASN A 60 -11.32 -15.90 3.29
C ASN A 60 -11.76 -16.95 2.25
N PRO A 61 -11.90 -18.24 2.62
CA PRO A 61 -12.51 -19.23 1.74
C PRO A 61 -13.96 -18.85 1.38
#